data_AF-A0A536LV04-F1
#
_entry.id   AF-A0A536LV04-F1
#
_cell.length_a   1.000
_cell.length_b   1.000
_cell.length_c   1.000
_cell.angle_alpha   90.00
_cell.angle_beta   90.00
_cell.angle_gamma   90.00
#
_symmetry.space_group_name_H-M   'P 1'
#
loop_
_entity.id
_entity.type
_entity.pdbx_description
1 polymer ?
#
loop_
_entity_poly.entity_id
_entity_poly.type
_entity_poly.pdbx_seq_one_letter_code
_entity_poly.pdbx_strand_id
1 'polypeptide(L)'
;MPPDEGDFLCADWVWDAALRELRNYPRKGKRHADEPQAVERLKPVRSVTWHRWSQAPMQTATGHVLPPSLSRVVVAYEGGGDLTINEYDRGCAEKLASAIAQPYDLAVIEEGAPGGRHGGNLPSRDQMGRLVNEAGREQVILDEVGGEITVTKRGRLWGKKRRTMRTNEVRRLELGYGVAGPIETFTVWAMVGPEEEKISLTSYSGYEGWAEPEEWREFVRELGGSLGVEGRV
;
A
#
# COMPACT_ATOMS: atom_id res chain seq x y z
N MET A 1 29.21 27.12 9.26
CA MET A 1 28.09 27.85 9.88
C MET A 1 27.04 26.79 10.20
N PRO A 2 26.45 26.77 11.41
CA PRO A 2 25.37 25.82 11.69
C PRO A 2 24.20 26.07 10.73
N PRO A 3 23.48 25.03 10.30
CA PRO A 3 22.33 25.15 9.41
C PRO A 3 21.18 25.92 10.08
N ASP A 4 20.46 26.74 9.30
CA ASP A 4 19.25 27.42 9.75
C ASP A 4 18.06 26.44 9.77
N GLU A 5 16.98 26.74 10.50
CA GLU A 5 15.80 25.85 10.59
C GLU A 5 15.18 25.52 9.21
N GLY A 6 15.36 26.38 8.20
CA GLY A 6 14.90 26.16 6.83
C GLY A 6 15.79 25.26 5.99
N ASP A 7 17.02 24.98 6.42
CA ASP A 7 17.98 24.10 5.72
C ASP A 7 17.75 22.62 6.01
N PHE A 8 16.98 22.33 7.06
CA PHE A 8 16.62 20.97 7.44
C PHE A 8 15.51 20.46 6.52
N LEU A 9 15.79 19.39 5.79
CA LEU A 9 14.82 18.75 4.90
C LEU A 9 13.66 18.19 5.71
N CYS A 10 14.00 17.39 6.72
CA CYS A 10 13.11 16.86 7.74
C CYS A 10 13.88 16.21 8.89
N ALA A 11 13.31 16.29 10.10
CA ALA A 11 13.93 15.87 11.34
C ALA A 11 15.31 16.52 11.57
N ASP A 12 16.37 15.72 11.44
CA ASP A 12 17.75 16.05 11.82
C ASP A 12 18.68 16.10 10.59
N TRP A 13 18.15 15.97 9.37
CA TRP A 13 18.94 15.86 8.14
C TRP A 13 19.01 17.17 7.35
N VAL A 14 20.22 17.50 6.90
CA VAL A 14 20.52 18.59 5.97
C VAL A 14 21.21 18.02 4.74
N TRP A 15 20.78 18.48 3.57
CA TRP A 15 21.44 18.19 2.30
C TRP A 15 22.31 19.36 1.86
N ASP A 16 23.62 19.13 1.78
CA ASP A 16 24.58 20.08 1.22
C ASP A 16 24.77 19.75 -0.26
N ALA A 17 24.03 20.44 -1.13
CA ALA A 17 24.08 20.22 -2.58
C ALA A 17 25.45 20.55 -3.20
N ALA A 18 26.19 21.50 -2.61
CA ALA A 18 27.50 21.92 -3.12
C ALA A 18 28.58 20.86 -2.85
N LEU A 19 28.53 20.25 -1.67
CA LEU A 19 29.47 19.20 -1.26
C LEU A 19 28.97 17.78 -1.53
N ARG A 20 27.70 17.65 -1.94
CA ARG A 20 26.97 16.37 -2.14
C ARG A 20 26.98 15.52 -0.88
N GLU A 21 26.77 16.17 0.25
CA GLU A 21 26.83 15.56 1.58
C GLU A 21 25.47 15.56 2.24
N LEU A 22 25.07 14.39 2.74
CA LEU A 22 23.96 14.26 3.65
C LEU A 22 24.49 14.32 5.09
N ARG A 23 24.01 15.28 5.87
CA ARG A 23 24.50 15.56 7.22
C ARG A 23 23.39 15.39 8.24
N ASN A 24 23.64 14.59 9.28
CA ASN A 24 22.73 14.41 10.40
C ASN A 24 23.18 15.28 11.59
N TYR A 25 22.34 16.23 11.97
CA TYR A 25 22.48 17.07 13.15
C TYR A 25 21.41 16.65 14.16
N PRO A 26 21.67 15.68 15.05
CA PRO A 26 20.66 15.15 15.96
C PRO A 26 20.10 16.23 16.90
N ARG A 27 18.81 16.14 17.26
CA ARG A 27 18.23 17.03 18.28
C ARG A 27 18.83 16.82 19.66
N LYS A 28 19.26 17.93 20.29
CA LYS A 28 19.64 18.04 21.70
C LYS A 28 18.63 18.94 22.44
N GLY A 29 17.50 18.36 22.83
CA GLY A 29 16.41 19.10 23.48
C GLY A 29 15.63 19.97 22.48
N LYS A 30 15.65 21.30 22.65
CA LYS A 30 14.95 22.25 21.76
C LYS A 30 15.77 22.74 20.57
N ARG A 31 17.04 22.36 20.47
CA ARG A 31 17.96 22.77 19.39
C ARG A 31 18.65 21.55 18.79
N HIS A 32 19.03 21.62 17.52
CA HIS A 32 19.93 20.64 16.91
C HIS A 32 21.37 20.86 17.38
N ALA A 33 22.21 19.84 17.25
CA ALA A 33 23.64 19.96 17.55
C ALA A 33 24.32 20.98 16.63
N ASP A 34 25.37 21.66 17.11
CA ASP A 34 26.15 22.61 16.29
C ASP A 34 27.01 21.92 15.22
N GLU A 35 27.32 20.64 15.42
CA GLU A 35 28.11 19.81 14.51
C GLU A 35 27.33 18.56 14.09
N PRO A 36 27.49 18.09 12.84
CA PRO A 36 26.83 16.89 12.39
C PRO A 36 27.46 15.66 13.04
N GLN A 37 26.63 14.77 13.57
CA GLN A 37 27.11 13.50 14.13
C GLN A 37 27.46 12.49 13.03
N ALA A 38 26.80 12.58 11.87
CA ALA A 38 27.10 11.76 10.70
C ALA A 38 27.14 12.64 9.45
N VAL A 39 28.14 12.40 8.61
CA VAL A 39 28.29 13.05 7.30
C VAL A 39 28.53 11.96 6.28
N GLU A 40 27.58 11.77 5.38
CA GLU A 40 27.68 10.83 4.27
C GLU A 40 27.87 11.61 2.98
N ARG A 41 29.05 11.51 2.36
CA ARG A 41 29.29 12.07 1.03
C ARG A 41 28.80 11.08 -0.01
N LEU A 42 27.79 11.47 -0.79
CA LEU A 42 27.21 10.60 -1.80
C LEU A 42 28.22 10.40 -2.95
N LYS A 43 28.37 9.13 -3.36
CA LYS A 43 29.03 8.75 -4.62
C LYS A 43 28.15 9.17 -5.80
N PRO A 44 28.65 9.14 -7.05
CA PRO A 44 27.82 9.32 -8.23
C PRO A 44 26.55 8.45 -8.17
N VAL A 45 25.40 9.11 -8.19
CA VAL A 45 24.09 8.49 -8.00
C VAL A 45 23.54 8.08 -9.36
N ARG A 46 23.08 6.84 -9.47
CA ARG A 46 22.41 6.28 -10.64
C ARG A 46 20.90 6.49 -10.58
N SER A 47 20.30 6.29 -9.41
CA SER A 47 18.86 6.45 -9.21
C SER A 47 18.52 6.76 -7.76
N VAL A 48 17.41 7.46 -7.57
CA VAL A 48 16.82 7.69 -6.26
C VAL A 48 15.40 7.12 -6.28
N THR A 49 15.17 6.10 -5.46
CA THR A 49 13.86 5.46 -5.32
C THR A 49 13.26 5.82 -3.97
N TRP A 50 12.05 6.33 -3.99
CA TRP A 50 11.26 6.58 -2.80
C TRP A 50 10.19 5.50 -2.66
N HIS A 51 10.42 4.58 -1.74
CA HIS A 51 9.44 3.59 -1.32
C HIS A 51 8.53 4.21 -0.26
N ARG A 52 7.23 4.22 -0.54
CA ARG A 52 6.22 4.72 0.39
C ARG A 52 6.22 3.93 1.71
N TRP A 53 6.78 2.71 1.70
CA TRP A 53 6.93 1.82 2.86
C TRP A 53 8.38 1.35 3.07
N SER A 54 8.83 1.27 4.32
CA SER A 54 10.25 1.01 4.63
C SER A 54 10.64 -0.45 4.88
N GLN A 55 9.71 -1.39 5.02
CA GLN A 55 10.02 -2.83 5.20
C GLN A 55 8.99 -3.74 4.54
N ALA A 56 9.43 -4.95 4.17
CA ALA A 56 8.54 -6.11 4.07
C ALA A 56 7.95 -6.42 5.47
N PRO A 57 6.77 -7.05 5.60
CA PRO A 57 5.93 -7.03 6.77
C PRO A 57 6.66 -7.72 7.92
N MET A 58 6.91 -6.99 9.00
CA MET A 58 6.90 -7.60 10.31
C MET A 58 5.54 -7.31 10.93
N GLN A 59 4.59 -8.24 10.77
CA GLN A 59 3.70 -8.46 11.92
C GLN A 59 4.63 -8.91 13.04
N THR A 60 4.61 -8.21 14.17
CA THR A 60 5.23 -8.79 15.37
C THR A 60 4.57 -10.16 15.62
N ALA A 61 5.24 -11.07 16.33
CA ALA A 61 4.63 -12.34 16.75
C ALA A 61 3.33 -12.16 17.58
N THR A 62 2.97 -10.92 17.92
CA THR A 62 1.75 -10.50 18.63
C THR A 62 0.71 -9.82 17.73
N GLY A 63 0.89 -9.80 16.40
CA GLY A 63 -0.07 -9.24 15.45
C GLY A 63 -0.12 -7.71 15.37
N HIS A 64 0.87 -7.00 15.93
CA HIS A 64 0.92 -5.54 15.81
C HIS A 64 1.48 -5.12 14.45
N VAL A 65 0.78 -4.19 13.81
CA VAL A 65 1.16 -3.57 12.54
C VAL A 65 2.14 -2.43 12.83
N LEU A 66 3.27 -2.41 12.12
CA LEU A 66 4.24 -1.30 12.19
C LEU A 66 3.60 0.02 11.74
N PRO A 67 4.06 1.17 12.26
CA PRO A 67 3.37 2.44 12.04
C PRO A 67 3.30 2.83 10.55
N PRO A 68 2.14 3.36 10.12
CA PRO A 68 1.79 3.72 8.75
C PRO A 68 2.57 4.92 8.17
N SER A 69 3.64 5.35 8.82
CA SER A 69 4.37 6.57 8.45
C SER A 69 5.81 6.28 8.01
N LEU A 70 6.24 5.04 8.14
CA LEU A 70 7.58 4.60 7.80
C LEU A 70 7.76 4.46 6.28
N SER A 71 8.58 5.34 5.71
CA SER A 71 8.96 5.35 4.29
C SER A 71 10.47 5.15 4.13
N ARG A 72 10.92 4.72 2.95
CA ARG A 72 12.33 4.46 2.67
C ARG A 72 12.78 5.17 1.40
N VAL A 73 13.93 5.81 1.46
CA VAL A 73 14.65 6.33 0.30
C VAL A 73 15.84 5.41 0.03
N VAL A 74 15.94 4.89 -1.19
CA VAL A 74 17.07 4.08 -1.66
C VAL A 74 17.79 4.87 -2.74
N VAL A 75 19.08 5.17 -2.48
CA VAL A 75 19.96 5.85 -3.41
C VAL A 75 20.92 4.82 -3.98
N ALA A 76 20.74 4.43 -5.24
CA ALA A 76 21.62 3.49 -5.91
C ALA A 76 22.79 4.23 -6.56
N TYR A 77 24.01 3.73 -6.40
CA TYR A 77 25.21 4.34 -6.96
C TYR A 77 25.60 3.73 -8.31
N GLU A 78 26.26 4.50 -9.17
CA GLU A 78 26.71 4.04 -10.51
C GLU A 78 27.70 2.87 -10.45
N GLY A 79 28.54 2.82 -9.41
CA GLY A 79 29.52 1.75 -9.17
C GLY A 79 28.98 0.55 -8.39
N GLY A 80 27.67 0.49 -8.13
CA GLY A 80 27.03 -0.54 -7.31
C GLY A 80 26.98 -0.19 -5.81
N GLY A 81 26.10 -0.91 -5.11
CA GLY A 81 25.72 -0.62 -3.74
C GLY A 81 24.67 0.48 -3.63
N ASP A 82 24.04 0.56 -2.46
CA ASP A 82 22.95 1.48 -2.16
C ASP A 82 23.13 2.13 -0.79
N LEU A 83 22.62 3.35 -0.66
CA LEU A 83 22.33 3.98 0.62
C LEU A 83 20.83 3.87 0.88
N THR A 84 20.48 3.26 2.00
CA THR A 84 19.09 3.16 2.47
C THR A 84 18.87 4.11 3.64
N ILE A 85 17.88 4.99 3.51
CA ILE A 85 17.44 5.92 4.56
C ILE A 85 15.99 5.58 4.89
N ASN A 86 15.69 5.29 6.16
CA ASN A 86 14.33 5.02 6.62
C ASN A 86 13.83 6.25 7.39
N GLU A 87 12.69 6.80 6.97
CA GLU A 87 12.09 7.98 7.57
C GLU A 87 10.72 7.68 8.15
N TYR A 88 10.42 8.28 9.30
CA TYR A 88 9.15 8.10 10.00
C TYR A 88 8.01 8.95 9.46
N ASP A 89 8.28 9.87 8.53
CA ASP A 89 7.28 10.70 7.88
C ASP A 89 7.40 10.60 6.36
N ARG A 90 6.25 10.47 5.69
CA ARG A 90 6.19 10.28 4.24
C ARG A 90 6.59 11.54 3.48
N GLY A 91 6.10 12.71 3.90
CA GLY A 91 6.45 13.99 3.26
C GLY A 91 7.92 14.35 3.46
N CYS A 92 8.49 13.95 4.59
CA CYS A 92 9.92 14.02 4.87
C CYS A 92 10.74 13.16 3.88
N ALA A 93 10.38 11.89 3.73
CA ALA A 93 11.05 10.99 2.79
C ALA A 93 11.00 11.52 1.34
N GLU A 94 9.86 12.07 0.92
CA GLU A 94 9.69 12.69 -0.41
C GLU A 94 10.64 13.87 -0.63
N LYS A 95 10.70 14.80 0.35
CA LYS A 95 11.61 15.94 0.31
C LYS A 95 13.06 15.51 0.27
N LEU A 96 13.42 14.50 1.06
CA LEU A 96 14.76 13.93 1.09
C LEU A 96 15.15 13.31 -0.26
N ALA A 97 14.28 12.48 -0.83
CA ALA A 97 14.50 11.89 -2.14
C ALA A 97 14.67 12.97 -3.22
N SER A 98 13.81 13.98 -3.21
CA SER A 98 13.85 15.10 -4.17
C SER A 98 15.15 15.90 -4.04
N ALA A 99 15.57 16.21 -2.82
CA ALA A 99 16.81 16.96 -2.55
C ALA A 99 18.05 16.18 -3.01
N ILE A 100 18.08 14.86 -2.82
CA ILE A 100 19.18 14.02 -3.29
C ILE A 100 19.17 13.91 -4.82
N ALA A 101 18.01 13.77 -5.45
CA ALA A 101 17.90 13.56 -6.90
C ALA A 101 18.26 14.82 -7.71
N GLN A 102 17.90 16.01 -7.21
CA GLN A 102 18.03 17.28 -7.92
C GLN A 102 19.47 17.59 -8.41
N PRO A 103 20.54 17.47 -7.60
CA PRO A 103 21.89 17.79 -8.05
C PRO A 103 22.46 16.83 -9.10
N TYR A 104 21.81 15.68 -9.32
CA TYR A 104 22.16 14.69 -10.34
C TYR A 104 21.23 14.75 -11.55
N ASP A 105 20.29 15.70 -11.61
CA ASP A 105 19.27 15.82 -12.66
C ASP A 105 18.46 14.52 -12.84
N LEU A 106 18.16 13.85 -11.73
CA LEU A 106 17.41 12.61 -11.69
C LEU A 106 15.95 12.88 -11.27
N ALA A 107 15.03 12.12 -11.85
CA ALA A 107 13.68 12.01 -11.33
C ALA A 107 13.65 11.04 -10.14
N VAL A 108 12.83 11.33 -9.13
CA VAL A 108 12.55 10.38 -8.05
C VAL A 108 11.64 9.28 -8.61
N ILE A 109 12.07 8.02 -8.44
CA ILE A 109 11.25 6.85 -8.77
C ILE A 109 10.33 6.60 -7.58
N GLU A 110 9.02 6.79 -7.76
CA GLU A 110 8.03 6.48 -6.74
C GLU A 110 7.63 5.01 -6.78
N GLU A 111 7.88 4.29 -5.69
CA GLU A 111 7.48 2.90 -5.54
C GLU A 111 6.62 2.70 -4.29
N GLY A 112 5.81 1.64 -4.32
CA GLY A 112 5.08 1.18 -3.15
C GLY A 112 6.05 0.53 -2.18
N ALA A 113 5.83 -0.75 -1.88
CA ALA A 113 6.69 -1.45 -0.96
C ALA A 113 8.04 -1.87 -1.52
N PRO A 114 9.05 -2.08 -0.65
CA PRO A 114 10.34 -2.61 -1.04
C PRO A 114 10.16 -4.03 -1.60
N GLY A 115 10.67 -4.27 -2.80
CA GLY A 115 10.50 -5.54 -3.52
C GLY A 115 9.47 -5.48 -4.66
N GLY A 116 8.67 -4.41 -4.71
CA GLY A 116 7.69 -4.18 -5.76
C GLY A 116 6.41 -4.99 -5.59
N ARG A 117 5.63 -5.07 -6.67
CA ARG A 117 4.38 -5.82 -6.71
C ARG A 117 4.65 -7.32 -6.84
N HIS A 118 3.79 -8.11 -6.22
CA HIS A 118 3.86 -9.56 -6.21
C HIS A 118 2.49 -10.15 -6.54
N GLY A 119 2.51 -11.28 -7.23
CA GLY A 119 1.31 -12.07 -7.50
C GLY A 119 0.89 -12.95 -6.33
N GLY A 120 -0.32 -13.51 -6.41
CA GLY A 120 -0.84 -14.46 -5.42
C GLY A 120 -1.53 -13.81 -4.23
N ASN A 121 -1.92 -12.55 -4.34
CA ASN A 121 -2.72 -11.83 -3.33
C ASN A 121 -4.23 -11.96 -3.54
N LEU A 122 -4.66 -12.78 -4.51
CA LEU A 122 -6.06 -13.05 -4.77
C LEU A 122 -6.72 -13.83 -3.61
N PRO A 123 -8.03 -13.64 -3.40
CA PRO A 123 -8.78 -14.34 -2.37
C PRO A 123 -8.87 -15.84 -2.68
N SER A 124 -8.52 -16.66 -1.69
CA SER A 124 -8.66 -18.12 -1.80
C SER A 124 -10.11 -18.55 -1.73
N ARG A 125 -10.46 -19.54 -2.54
CA ARG A 125 -11.74 -20.26 -2.43
C ARG A 125 -11.67 -21.26 -1.28
N ASP A 126 -12.80 -21.53 -0.65
CA ASP A 126 -12.91 -22.58 0.38
C ASP A 126 -12.86 -23.99 -0.23
N GLN A 127 -12.96 -25.03 0.61
CA GLN A 127 -12.93 -26.43 0.16
C GLN A 127 -14.08 -26.80 -0.79
N MET A 128 -15.15 -26.01 -0.83
CA MET A 128 -16.29 -26.17 -1.73
C MET A 128 -16.16 -25.30 -2.98
N GLY A 129 -15.05 -24.59 -3.17
CA GLY A 129 -14.83 -23.69 -4.30
C GLY A 129 -15.52 -22.32 -4.15
N ARG A 130 -16.05 -21.99 -2.97
CA ARG A 130 -16.80 -20.75 -2.74
C ARG A 130 -15.86 -19.62 -2.36
N LEU A 131 -16.18 -18.41 -2.81
CA LEU A 131 -15.51 -17.20 -2.31
C LEU A 131 -16.18 -16.76 -1.01
N VAL A 132 -15.39 -16.64 0.05
CA VAL A 132 -15.85 -16.19 1.36
C VAL A 132 -15.14 -14.90 1.71
N ASN A 133 -15.92 -13.86 1.93
CA ASN A 133 -15.43 -12.54 2.32
C ASN A 133 -15.97 -12.17 3.70
N GLU A 134 -15.09 -11.92 4.64
CA GLU A 134 -15.45 -11.50 5.99
C GLU A 134 -14.95 -10.07 6.25
N ALA A 135 -15.89 -9.13 6.36
CA ALA A 135 -15.58 -7.73 6.60
C ALA A 135 -16.35 -7.25 7.84
N GLY A 136 -15.62 -7.08 8.95
CA GLY A 136 -16.17 -6.60 10.21
C GLY A 136 -17.26 -7.52 10.79
N ARG A 137 -18.53 -7.18 10.56
CA ARG A 137 -19.70 -7.96 11.03
C ARG A 137 -20.47 -8.63 9.92
N GLU A 138 -20.00 -8.51 8.69
CA GLU A 138 -20.63 -9.06 7.52
C GLU A 138 -19.77 -10.19 6.96
N GLN A 139 -20.43 -11.29 6.58
CA GLN A 139 -19.85 -12.38 5.82
C GLN A 139 -20.65 -12.50 4.53
N VAL A 140 -19.96 -12.47 3.40
CA VAL A 140 -20.51 -12.73 2.08
C VAL A 140 -19.92 -14.03 1.57
N ILE A 141 -20.78 -14.93 1.10
CA ILE A 141 -20.38 -16.18 0.46
C ILE A 141 -20.95 -16.19 -0.95
N LEU A 142 -20.09 -16.26 -1.95
CA LEU A 142 -20.46 -16.53 -3.32
C LEU A 142 -20.24 -18.01 -3.63
N ASP A 143 -21.33 -18.70 -3.94
CA ASP A 143 -21.36 -20.08 -4.43
C ASP A 143 -21.77 -20.07 -5.90
N GLU A 144 -20.78 -20.06 -6.80
CA GLU A 144 -21.00 -20.03 -8.25
C GLU A 144 -21.67 -21.32 -8.75
N VAL A 145 -21.34 -22.46 -8.13
CA VAL A 145 -21.91 -23.77 -8.51
C VAL A 145 -23.37 -23.88 -8.05
N GLY A 146 -23.65 -23.44 -6.82
CA GLY A 146 -25.00 -23.36 -6.28
C GLY A 146 -25.84 -22.21 -6.86
N GLY A 147 -25.21 -21.25 -7.54
CA GLY A 147 -25.86 -20.08 -8.12
C GLY A 147 -26.41 -19.12 -7.07
N GLU A 148 -25.73 -18.99 -5.92
CA GLU A 148 -26.21 -18.21 -4.78
C GLU A 148 -25.15 -17.26 -4.19
N ILE A 149 -25.61 -16.09 -3.75
CA ILE A 149 -24.86 -15.16 -2.90
C ILE A 149 -25.57 -15.12 -1.55
N THR A 150 -24.88 -15.54 -0.48
CA THR A 150 -25.37 -15.42 0.89
C THR A 150 -24.69 -14.27 1.60
N VAL A 151 -25.47 -13.33 2.16
CA VAL A 151 -24.97 -12.26 3.03
C VAL A 151 -25.46 -12.51 4.45
N THR A 152 -24.53 -12.63 5.39
CA THR A 152 -24.81 -12.81 6.81
C THR A 152 -24.25 -11.63 7.61
N LYS A 153 -25.13 -10.88 8.29
CA LYS A 153 -24.76 -9.74 9.12
C LYS A 153 -24.99 -10.06 10.60
N ARG A 154 -23.94 -9.93 11.42
CA ARG A 154 -24.01 -10.09 12.88
C ARG A 154 -24.53 -8.81 13.53
N GLY A 155 -25.59 -8.92 14.32
CA GLY A 155 -26.16 -7.81 15.11
C GLY A 155 -25.21 -7.32 16.21
N ARG A 156 -25.40 -6.07 16.65
CA ARG A 156 -24.57 -5.42 17.70
C ARG A 156 -24.88 -5.91 19.11
N LEU A 157 -26.12 -6.36 19.34
CA LEU A 157 -26.63 -6.76 20.66
C LEU A 157 -27.15 -8.20 20.65
N TRP A 158 -28.01 -8.61 19.69
CA TRP A 158 -28.45 -10.00 19.51
C TRP A 158 -28.81 -10.30 18.05
N GLY A 159 -28.66 -11.57 17.63
CA GLY A 159 -29.15 -12.11 16.35
C GLY A 159 -28.17 -12.03 15.15
N LYS A 160 -28.35 -12.97 14.20
CA LYS A 160 -27.74 -12.95 12.87
C LYS A 160 -28.85 -12.71 11.85
N LYS A 161 -28.69 -11.73 10.96
CA LYS A 161 -29.56 -11.57 9.79
C LYS A 161 -28.87 -12.22 8.61
N ARG A 162 -29.58 -13.13 7.94
CA ARG A 162 -29.10 -13.80 6.73
C ARG A 162 -30.06 -13.47 5.60
N ARG A 163 -29.51 -13.13 4.43
CA ARG A 163 -30.23 -13.06 3.16
C ARG A 163 -29.48 -13.87 2.11
N THR A 164 -30.23 -14.42 1.17
CA THR A 164 -29.68 -15.17 0.03
C THR A 164 -30.28 -14.59 -1.24
N MET A 165 -29.45 -14.48 -2.27
CA MET A 165 -29.78 -13.92 -3.59
C MET A 165 -29.27 -14.88 -4.65
N ARG A 166 -29.86 -14.87 -5.84
CA ARG A 166 -29.36 -15.67 -6.97
C ARG A 166 -28.26 -14.93 -7.69
N THR A 167 -27.29 -15.67 -8.23
CA THR A 167 -26.20 -15.09 -9.03
C THR A 167 -26.70 -14.43 -10.32
N ASN A 168 -27.81 -14.90 -10.89
CA ASN A 168 -28.44 -14.28 -12.07
C ASN A 168 -29.08 -12.91 -11.79
N GLU A 169 -29.17 -12.49 -10.52
CA GLU A 169 -29.57 -11.14 -10.14
C GLU A 169 -28.38 -10.16 -10.21
N VAL A 170 -27.14 -10.65 -10.32
CA VAL A 170 -25.96 -9.80 -10.55
C VAL A 170 -26.06 -9.18 -11.94
N ARG A 171 -25.84 -7.87 -12.01
CA ARG A 171 -25.94 -7.08 -13.25
C ARG A 171 -24.56 -6.75 -13.82
N ARG A 172 -23.60 -6.46 -12.95
CA ARG A 172 -22.19 -6.24 -13.29
C ARG A 172 -21.30 -6.42 -12.07
N LEU A 173 -20.01 -6.56 -12.34
CA LEU A 173 -18.96 -6.48 -11.32
C LEU A 173 -18.20 -5.16 -11.45
N GLU A 174 -17.72 -4.62 -10.34
CA GLU A 174 -16.86 -3.44 -10.29
C GLU A 174 -15.62 -3.74 -9.42
N LEU A 175 -14.43 -3.49 -9.96
CA LEU A 175 -13.20 -3.45 -9.17
C LEU A 175 -13.05 -2.08 -8.52
N GLY A 176 -13.13 -2.04 -7.20
CA GLY A 176 -12.77 -0.88 -6.39
C GLY A 176 -11.30 -0.92 -5.98
N TYR A 177 -10.62 0.21 -6.07
CA TYR A 177 -9.28 0.43 -5.52
C TYR A 177 -9.32 1.63 -4.56
N GLY A 178 -8.71 1.48 -3.39
CA GLY A 178 -8.58 2.57 -2.43
C GLY A 178 -7.29 2.46 -1.64
N VAL A 179 -6.71 3.61 -1.27
CA VAL A 179 -5.52 3.68 -0.41
C VAL A 179 -5.84 4.50 0.83
N ALA A 180 -5.60 3.92 2.00
CA ALA A 180 -5.77 4.56 3.30
C ALA A 180 -4.49 4.38 4.12
N GLY A 181 -3.66 5.44 4.14
CA GLY A 181 -2.32 5.35 4.71
C GLY A 181 -1.47 4.32 3.95
N PRO A 182 -0.98 3.25 4.60
CA PRO A 182 -0.20 2.20 3.96
C PRO A 182 -1.00 1.12 3.31
N ILE A 183 -2.30 1.08 3.58
CA ILE A 183 -3.11 -0.02 3.12
C ILE A 183 -3.72 0.35 1.79
N GLU A 184 -3.40 -0.42 0.75
CA GLU A 184 -4.23 -0.51 -0.43
C GLU A 184 -5.27 -1.61 -0.23
N THR A 185 -6.49 -1.32 -0.69
CA THR A 185 -7.61 -2.23 -0.65
C THR A 185 -8.14 -2.40 -2.06
N PHE A 186 -8.16 -3.65 -2.53
CA PHE A 186 -8.91 -4.05 -3.71
C PHE A 186 -10.22 -4.67 -3.25
N THR A 187 -11.34 -4.30 -3.85
CA THR A 187 -12.65 -4.90 -3.54
C THR A 187 -13.40 -5.17 -4.82
N VAL A 188 -13.86 -6.40 -4.99
CA VAL A 188 -14.78 -6.77 -6.06
C VAL A 188 -16.20 -6.61 -5.57
N TRP A 189 -16.92 -5.69 -6.18
CA TRP A 189 -18.31 -5.41 -5.88
C TRP A 189 -19.23 -6.04 -6.91
N ALA A 190 -20.27 -6.72 -6.46
CA ALA A 190 -21.41 -7.07 -7.29
C ALA A 190 -22.48 -6.00 -7.18
N MET A 191 -23.01 -5.57 -8.32
CA MET A 191 -24.22 -4.74 -8.40
C MET A 191 -25.41 -5.68 -8.63
N VAL A 192 -26.30 -5.81 -7.64
CA VAL A 192 -27.35 -6.83 -7.62
C VAL A 192 -28.73 -6.20 -7.70
N GLY A 193 -29.60 -6.79 -8.54
CA GLY A 193 -30.98 -6.37 -8.70
C GLY A 193 -31.16 -5.06 -9.49
N PRO A 194 -32.40 -4.58 -9.63
CA PRO A 194 -32.73 -3.40 -10.43
C PRO A 194 -32.27 -2.08 -9.80
N GLU A 195 -32.16 -2.03 -8.48
CA GLU A 195 -31.67 -0.86 -7.73
C GLU A 195 -30.13 -0.82 -7.64
N GLU A 196 -29.44 -1.77 -8.27
CA GLU A 196 -27.98 -1.93 -8.21
C GLU A 196 -27.46 -1.88 -6.76
N GLU A 197 -27.94 -2.77 -5.91
CA GLU A 197 -27.40 -2.90 -4.57
C GLU A 197 -25.94 -3.39 -4.63
N LYS A 198 -25.05 -2.68 -3.94
CA LYS A 198 -23.60 -2.94 -3.96
C LYS A 198 -23.18 -3.93 -2.86
N ILE A 199 -22.68 -5.10 -3.25
CA ILE A 199 -22.29 -6.18 -2.34
C ILE A 199 -20.80 -6.52 -2.51
N SER A 200 -20.03 -6.53 -1.43
CA SER A 200 -18.60 -6.87 -1.45
C SER A 200 -18.43 -8.38 -1.56
N LEU A 201 -18.20 -8.89 -2.78
CA LEU A 201 -18.02 -10.32 -3.01
C LEU A 201 -16.70 -10.82 -2.43
N THR A 202 -15.66 -10.00 -2.54
CA THR A 202 -14.35 -10.28 -1.98
C THR A 202 -13.51 -9.01 -1.89
N SER A 203 -12.56 -9.00 -0.97
CA SER A 203 -11.62 -7.92 -0.81
C SER A 203 -10.25 -8.42 -0.38
N TYR A 204 -9.23 -7.66 -0.74
CA TYR A 204 -7.89 -7.74 -0.19
C TYR A 204 -7.55 -6.41 0.44
N SER A 205 -6.80 -6.46 1.53
CA SER A 205 -6.20 -5.28 2.15
C SER A 205 -4.78 -5.62 2.53
N GLY A 206 -3.83 -4.89 1.98
CA GLY A 206 -2.39 -5.09 2.21
C GLY A 206 -1.63 -3.81 1.93
N TYR A 207 -0.30 -3.87 1.99
CA TYR A 207 0.51 -2.68 1.80
C TYR A 207 0.43 -2.16 0.35
N GLU A 208 0.43 -0.84 0.18
CA GLU A 208 0.40 -0.22 -1.14
C GLU A 208 1.57 -0.72 -2.01
N GLY A 209 1.24 -1.18 -3.22
CA GLY A 209 2.20 -1.71 -4.16
C GLY A 209 2.62 -3.15 -3.89
N TRP A 210 1.91 -3.89 -3.03
CA TRP A 210 2.14 -5.33 -2.84
C TRP A 210 1.35 -6.16 -3.82
N ALA A 211 0.05 -5.91 -3.95
CA ALA A 211 -0.78 -6.71 -4.83
C ALA A 211 -0.54 -6.29 -6.28
N GLU A 212 -0.57 -7.24 -7.21
CA GLU A 212 -0.53 -6.96 -8.63
C GLU A 212 -1.93 -6.53 -9.14
N PRO A 213 -2.15 -5.26 -9.58
CA PRO A 213 -3.46 -4.82 -10.03
C PRO A 213 -3.98 -5.62 -11.21
N GLU A 214 -3.12 -6.06 -12.13
CA GLU A 214 -3.57 -6.83 -13.29
C GLU A 214 -4.15 -8.19 -12.90
N GLU A 215 -3.62 -8.87 -11.86
CA GLU A 215 -4.22 -10.11 -11.35
C GLU A 215 -5.65 -9.86 -10.85
N TRP A 216 -5.89 -8.73 -10.19
CA TRP A 216 -7.24 -8.36 -9.74
C TRP A 216 -8.17 -8.03 -10.91
N ARG A 217 -7.67 -7.37 -11.95
CA ARG A 217 -8.46 -7.11 -13.16
C ARG A 217 -8.82 -8.41 -13.88
N GLU A 218 -7.86 -9.32 -14.03
CA GLU A 218 -8.08 -10.64 -14.62
C GLU A 218 -9.09 -11.45 -13.82
N PHE A 219 -8.91 -11.53 -12.50
CA PHE A 219 -9.85 -12.19 -11.59
C PHE A 219 -11.29 -11.67 -11.74
N VAL A 220 -11.48 -10.34 -11.86
CA VAL A 220 -12.81 -9.74 -12.06
C VAL A 220 -13.39 -10.10 -13.43
N ARG A 221 -12.57 -10.17 -14.49
CA ARG A 221 -13.02 -10.60 -15.81
C ARG A 221 -13.44 -12.07 -15.82
N GLU A 222 -12.65 -12.95 -15.20
CA GLU A 222 -12.96 -14.38 -15.06
C GLU A 222 -14.26 -14.59 -14.28
N LEU A 223 -14.39 -13.91 -13.14
CA LEU A 223 -15.59 -13.98 -12.31
C LEU A 223 -16.81 -13.45 -13.05
N GLY A 224 -16.66 -12.35 -13.81
CA GLY A 224 -17.72 -11.81 -14.67
C GLY A 224 -18.15 -12.82 -15.72
N GLY A 225 -17.20 -13.48 -16.38
CA GLY A 225 -17.48 -14.55 -17.36
C GLY A 225 -18.25 -15.72 -16.76
N SER A 226 -17.88 -16.16 -15.57
CA SER A 226 -18.59 -17.23 -14.84
C SER A 226 -20.04 -16.85 -14.47
N LEU A 227 -20.25 -15.59 -14.07
CA LEU A 227 -21.56 -15.05 -13.72
C LEU A 227 -22.39 -14.59 -14.94
N GLY A 228 -21.82 -14.58 -16.14
CA GLY A 228 -22.48 -14.10 -17.36
C GLY A 228 -22.68 -12.58 -17.40
N VAL A 229 -21.81 -11.81 -16.73
CA VAL A 229 -21.89 -10.35 -16.63
C VAL A 229 -20.57 -9.66 -16.99
N GLU A 230 -20.63 -8.38 -17.31
CA GLU A 230 -19.43 -7.58 -17.54
C GLU A 230 -18.70 -7.26 -16.22
N GLY A 231 -17.38 -7.46 -16.21
CA GLY A 231 -16.49 -6.97 -15.16
C GLY A 231 -15.89 -5.62 -15.53
N ARG A 232 -16.26 -4.56 -14.80
CA ARG A 232 -15.65 -3.24 -14.95
C ARG A 232 -14.40 -3.15 -14.07
N VAL A 233 -13.26 -2.94 -14.72
CA VAL A 233 -11.91 -2.96 -14.12
C VAL A 233 -11.20 -1.63 -14.24
#